data_AF-A0A5S4TPC6-F1
#
_entry.id   AF-A0A5S4TPC6-F1
#
_cell.length_a   1.000
_cell.length_b   1.000
_cell.length_c   1.000
_cell.angle_alpha   90.00
_cell.angle_beta   90.00
_cell.angle_gamma   90.00
#
_symmetry.space_group_name_H-M   'P 1'
#
loop_
_entity.id
_entity.type
_entity.pdbx_description
1 polymer ?
#
loop_
_entity_poly.entity_id
_entity_poly.type
_entity_poly.pdbx_seq_one_letter_code
_entity_poly.pdbx_strand_id
1 'polypeptide(L)'
;GFPVELTEEIADEAGMTVDREGFEAAMKEQQERARASAVKGGSMGMQNETLQNITVESHFNYEASQLSSKLVAIVADNAEVEAVSEGTASLIFAETPFYAEMGGQVADHGQILDAAGNLVATVTDVQKAPNGQALHTVEVLAPLALNQEYTLAI
;
A
#
# COMPACT_ATOMS: atom_id res chain seq x y z
N GLY A 1 -19.73 8.74 1.44
CA GLY A 1 -21.18 8.74 1.74
C GLY A 1 -21.79 10.13 1.87
N PHE A 2 -21.01 11.20 1.70
CA PHE A 2 -21.52 12.57 1.61
C PHE A 2 -21.96 12.83 0.17
N PRO A 3 -23.14 13.42 -0.09
CA PRO A 3 -23.62 13.67 -1.45
C PRO A 3 -22.76 14.74 -2.14
N VAL A 4 -22.26 14.45 -3.35
CA VAL A 4 -21.46 15.42 -4.13
C VAL A 4 -22.26 16.68 -4.43
N GLU A 5 -23.58 16.54 -4.60
CA GLU A 5 -24.51 17.65 -4.82
C GLU A 5 -24.48 18.66 -3.66
N LEU A 6 -24.31 18.20 -2.42
CA LEU A 6 -24.23 19.07 -1.24
C LEU A 6 -22.85 19.76 -1.13
N THR A 7 -21.79 19.12 -1.64
CA THR A 7 -20.44 19.70 -1.68
C THR A 7 -20.33 20.79 -2.75
N GLU A 8 -21.05 20.63 -3.86
CA GLU A 8 -21.11 21.62 -4.94
C GLU A 8 -21.83 22.90 -4.50
N GLU A 9 -22.96 22.78 -3.79
CA GLU A 9 -23.67 23.95 -3.25
C GLU A 9 -22.82 24.75 -2.25
N ILE A 10 -22.06 24.07 -1.39
CA ILE A 10 -21.18 24.71 -0.39
C ILE A 10 -19.95 25.37 -1.05
N ALA A 11 -19.39 24.75 -2.10
CA ALA A 11 -18.24 25.27 -2.82
C ALA A 11 -18.59 26.51 -3.67
N ASP A 12 -19.76 26.52 -4.30
CA ASP A 12 -20.28 27.68 -5.04
C ASP A 12 -20.55 28.87 -4.11
N GLU A 13 -21.06 28.64 -2.89
CA GLU A 13 -21.19 29.70 -1.86
C GLU A 13 -19.84 30.29 -1.43
N ALA A 14 -18.75 29.52 -1.53
CA ALA A 14 -17.39 29.94 -1.20
C ALA A 14 -16.60 30.48 -2.41
N GLY A 15 -17.19 30.52 -3.62
CA GLY A 15 -16.55 30.98 -4.85
C GLY A 15 -15.47 30.01 -5.39
N MET A 16 -15.55 28.73 -5.02
CA MET A 16 -14.62 27.69 -5.44
C MET A 16 -15.32 26.71 -6.39
N THR A 17 -14.65 26.32 -7.48
CA THR A 17 -15.20 25.35 -8.45
C THR A 17 -14.79 23.94 -8.07
N VAL A 18 -15.77 23.03 -7.94
CA VAL A 18 -15.49 21.60 -7.67
C VAL A 18 -15.01 20.93 -8.95
N ASP A 19 -13.84 20.29 -8.89
CA ASP A 19 -13.33 19.43 -9.97
C ASP A 19 -14.09 18.10 -9.99
N ARG A 20 -15.18 18.08 -10.77
CA ARG A 20 -16.06 16.92 -10.93
C ARG A 20 -15.35 15.73 -11.59
N GLU A 21 -14.43 15.97 -12.53
CA GLU A 21 -13.73 14.88 -13.23
C GLU A 21 -12.76 14.16 -12.28
N GLY A 22 -12.02 14.91 -11.45
CA GLY A 22 -11.17 14.33 -10.42
C GLY A 22 -11.95 13.55 -9.35
N PHE A 23 -13.13 14.03 -8.98
CA PHE A 23 -14.00 13.35 -8.01
C PHE A 23 -14.60 12.05 -8.56
N GLU A 24 -15.07 12.04 -9.82
CA GLU A 24 -15.62 10.84 -10.45
C GLU A 24 -14.55 9.76 -10.67
N ALA A 25 -13.32 10.15 -11.02
CA ALA A 25 -12.19 9.24 -11.13
C ALA A 25 -11.87 8.56 -9.78
N ALA A 26 -11.72 9.35 -8.71
CA ALA A 26 -11.45 8.84 -7.36
C ALA A 26 -12.59 7.95 -6.82
N MET A 27 -13.85 8.28 -7.12
CA MET A 27 -15.01 7.48 -6.74
C MET A 27 -15.05 6.13 -7.45
N LYS A 28 -14.69 6.10 -8.74
CA LYS A 28 -14.65 4.86 -9.52
C LYS A 28 -13.54 3.94 -9.03
N GLU A 29 -12.38 4.50 -8.70
CA GLU A 29 -11.24 3.78 -8.17
C GLU A 29 -11.53 3.18 -6.78
N GLN A 30 -12.20 3.96 -5.90
CA GLN A 30 -12.67 3.48 -4.60
C GLN A 30 -13.72 2.37 -4.74
N GLN A 31 -14.59 2.45 -5.75
CA GLN A 31 -15.60 1.44 -6.04
C GLN A 31 -15.01 0.14 -6.59
N GLU A 32 -13.97 0.22 -7.41
CA GLU A 32 -13.22 -0.93 -7.90
C GLU A 32 -12.44 -1.62 -6.76
N ARG A 33 -11.82 -0.84 -5.86
CA ARG A 33 -11.15 -1.33 -4.64
C ARG A 33 -12.09 -2.10 -3.71
N ALA A 34 -13.32 -1.61 -3.54
CA ALA A 34 -14.35 -2.29 -2.76
C ALA A 34 -14.82 -3.61 -3.39
N ARG A 35 -14.82 -3.71 -4.73
CA ARG A 35 -15.17 -4.94 -5.45
C ARG A 35 -14.03 -5.98 -5.40
N ALA A 36 -12.77 -5.56 -5.48
CA ALA A 36 -11.62 -6.46 -5.36
C ALA A 36 -11.58 -7.17 -4.00
N SER A 37 -11.96 -6.47 -2.92
CA SER A 37 -12.05 -7.03 -1.57
C SER A 37 -13.10 -8.14 -1.39
N ALA A 38 -14.13 -8.18 -2.25
CA ALA A 38 -15.21 -9.18 -2.20
C ALA A 38 -14.85 -10.52 -2.88
N VAL A 39 -13.76 -10.58 -3.66
CA VAL A 39 -13.27 -11.78 -4.37
C VAL A 39 -12.33 -12.64 -3.49
N LYS A 40 -12.15 -12.27 -2.22
CA LYS A 40 -11.26 -12.88 -1.21
C LYS A 40 -11.36 -14.41 -1.03
N GLY A 41 -12.41 -15.08 -1.52
CA GLY A 41 -12.56 -16.54 -1.40
C GLY A 41 -11.68 -17.39 -2.34
N GLY A 42 -11.32 -16.88 -3.53
CA GLY A 42 -10.48 -17.60 -4.51
C GLY A 42 -9.06 -17.05 -4.63
N SER A 43 -8.88 -15.75 -4.34
CA SER A 43 -7.60 -15.03 -4.45
C SER A 43 -6.55 -15.48 -3.43
N MET A 44 -7.00 -15.91 -2.24
CA MET A 44 -6.09 -16.29 -1.14
C MET A 44 -5.16 -17.46 -1.51
N GLY A 45 -5.61 -18.41 -2.34
CA GLY A 45 -4.78 -19.56 -2.75
C GLY A 45 -3.60 -19.14 -3.65
N MET A 46 -3.88 -18.35 -4.68
CA MET A 46 -2.89 -17.88 -5.64
C MET A 46 -1.91 -16.88 -5.00
N GLN A 47 -2.42 -15.99 -4.14
CA GLN A 47 -1.57 -15.08 -3.38
C GLN A 47 -0.61 -15.83 -2.46
N ASN A 48 -1.07 -16.93 -1.83
CA ASN A 48 -0.22 -17.76 -0.98
C ASN A 48 0.90 -18.44 -1.78
N GLU A 49 0.61 -18.96 -2.97
CA GLU A 49 1.64 -19.54 -3.86
C GLU A 49 2.68 -18.50 -4.30
N THR A 50 2.25 -17.32 -4.76
CA THR A 50 3.17 -16.22 -5.13
C THR A 50 4.06 -15.82 -3.95
N LEU A 51 3.48 -15.64 -2.76
CA LEU A 51 4.24 -15.26 -1.56
C LEU A 51 5.16 -16.38 -1.07
N GLN A 52 4.80 -17.65 -1.25
CA GLN A 52 5.66 -18.80 -0.92
C GLN A 52 6.91 -18.84 -1.81
N ASN A 53 6.81 -18.41 -3.07
CA ASN A 53 7.94 -18.36 -4.00
C ASN A 53 8.93 -17.23 -3.67
N ILE A 54 8.50 -16.20 -2.91
CA ILE A 54 9.37 -15.13 -2.45
C ILE A 54 10.20 -15.63 -1.26
N THR A 55 11.43 -16.02 -1.57
CA THR A 55 12.41 -16.55 -0.59
C THR A 55 13.46 -15.53 -0.18
N VAL A 56 13.32 -14.27 -0.61
CA VAL A 56 14.25 -13.19 -0.25
C VAL A 56 14.15 -12.91 1.25
N GLU A 57 15.29 -12.74 1.91
CA GLU A 57 15.35 -12.40 3.32
C GLU A 57 14.82 -10.98 3.58
N SER A 58 14.09 -10.83 4.68
CA SER A 58 13.58 -9.56 5.18
C SER A 58 13.81 -9.51 6.69
N HIS A 59 14.44 -8.44 7.17
CA HIS A 59 14.79 -8.24 8.57
C HIS A 59 13.90 -7.19 9.22
N PHE A 60 13.35 -7.50 10.40
CA PHE A 60 12.61 -6.53 11.19
C PHE A 60 13.54 -5.79 12.16
N ASN A 61 13.53 -4.47 12.12
CA ASN A 61 14.33 -3.60 12.98
C ASN A 61 13.44 -2.93 14.04
N TYR A 62 13.60 -3.34 15.29
CA TYR A 62 12.80 -2.85 16.42
C TYR A 62 13.34 -1.54 17.04
N GLU A 63 14.51 -1.07 16.62
CA GLU A 63 15.20 0.09 17.23
C GLU A 63 14.97 1.39 16.45
N ALA A 64 14.59 1.30 15.18
CA ALA A 64 14.43 2.44 14.29
C ALA A 64 12.94 2.70 13.98
N SER A 65 12.48 3.94 14.14
CA SER A 65 11.17 4.39 13.64
C SER A 65 11.22 4.82 12.17
N GLN A 66 12.43 4.99 11.63
CA GLN A 66 12.68 5.36 10.25
C GLN A 66 13.99 4.73 9.75
N LEU A 67 13.97 4.10 8.58
CA LEU A 67 15.17 3.56 7.93
C LEU A 67 15.03 3.53 6.41
N SER A 68 16.17 3.55 5.71
CA SER A 68 16.21 3.34 4.26
C SER A 68 16.45 1.86 3.96
N SER A 69 15.67 1.30 3.05
CA SER A 69 15.69 -0.12 2.74
C SER A 69 15.33 -0.39 1.29
N LYS A 70 15.89 -1.49 0.77
CA LYS A 70 15.67 -1.92 -0.60
C LYS A 70 14.35 -2.67 -0.72
N LEU A 71 13.54 -2.29 -1.72
CA LEU A 71 12.33 -3.02 -2.11
C LEU A 71 12.73 -4.31 -2.84
N VAL A 72 12.41 -5.47 -2.24
CA VAL A 72 12.85 -6.78 -2.72
C VAL A 72 11.76 -7.63 -3.34
N ALA A 73 10.49 -7.28 -3.11
CA ALA A 73 9.37 -7.87 -3.85
C ALA A 73 8.19 -6.90 -3.91
N ILE A 74 7.46 -6.94 -5.03
CA ILE A 74 6.19 -6.24 -5.23
C ILE A 74 5.18 -7.27 -5.70
N VAL A 75 4.04 -7.34 -5.02
CA VAL A 75 2.91 -8.19 -5.42
C VAL A 75 1.71 -7.30 -5.66
N ALA A 76 1.21 -7.31 -6.90
CA ALA A 76 0.00 -6.61 -7.32
C ALA A 76 -0.91 -7.61 -8.05
N ASP A 77 -2.22 -7.54 -7.83
CA ASP A 77 -3.20 -8.45 -8.45
C ASP A 77 -2.87 -9.95 -8.30
N ASN A 78 -2.25 -10.33 -7.18
CA ASN A 78 -1.76 -11.69 -6.85
C ASN A 78 -0.56 -12.19 -7.68
N ALA A 79 0.08 -11.33 -8.46
CA ALA A 79 1.28 -11.66 -9.22
C ALA A 79 2.48 -10.84 -8.73
N GLU A 80 3.67 -11.42 -8.82
CA GLU A 80 4.92 -10.67 -8.63
C GLU A 80 5.15 -9.76 -9.83
N VAL A 81 5.43 -8.49 -9.57
CA VAL A 81 5.65 -7.46 -10.59
C VAL A 81 6.95 -6.71 -10.33
N GLU A 82 7.53 -6.12 -11.37
CA GLU A 82 8.76 -5.34 -11.24
C GLU A 82 8.51 -3.88 -10.84
N ALA A 83 7.28 -3.38 -11.02
CA ALA A 83 6.88 -2.03 -10.66
C ALA A 83 5.37 -1.92 -10.43
N VAL A 84 4.96 -0.94 -9.62
CA VAL A 84 3.57 -0.54 -9.42
C VAL A 84 3.48 0.98 -9.42
N SER A 85 2.50 1.53 -10.13
CA SER A 85 2.38 3.00 -10.31
C SER A 85 1.36 3.64 -9.37
N GLU A 86 0.31 2.88 -9.02
CA GLU A 86 -0.83 3.35 -8.24
C GLU A 86 -1.62 2.15 -7.67
N GLY A 87 -2.59 2.43 -6.81
CA GLY A 87 -3.52 1.43 -6.27
C GLY A 87 -2.99 0.70 -5.04
N THR A 88 -3.53 -0.49 -4.77
CA THR A 88 -3.14 -1.30 -3.60
C THR A 88 -2.15 -2.39 -4.02
N ALA A 89 -1.01 -2.46 -3.31
CA ALA A 89 0.00 -3.48 -3.54
C ALA A 89 0.53 -4.03 -2.22
N SER A 90 1.15 -5.21 -2.27
CA SER A 90 1.89 -5.77 -1.17
C SER A 90 3.39 -5.67 -1.45
N LEU A 91 4.14 -5.12 -0.51
CA LEU A 91 5.57 -4.86 -0.64
C LEU A 91 6.37 -5.61 0.42
N ILE A 92 7.55 -6.10 0.05
CA ILE A 92 8.51 -6.67 0.98
C ILE A 92 9.83 -5.90 0.82
N PHE A 93 10.35 -5.43 1.96
CA PHE A 93 11.62 -4.73 2.04
C PHE A 93 12.69 -5.63 2.67
N ALA A 94 13.95 -5.43 2.28
CA ALA A 94 15.08 -6.19 2.83
C ALA A 94 15.24 -5.98 4.34
N GLU A 95 14.95 -4.77 4.80
CA GLU A 95 14.84 -4.40 6.21
C GLU A 95 13.58 -3.52 6.41
N THR A 96 12.89 -3.64 7.53
CA THR A 96 11.71 -2.83 7.83
C THR A 96 11.61 -2.47 9.30
N PRO A 97 11.20 -1.23 9.64
CA PRO A 97 10.87 -0.88 11.00
C PRO A 97 9.48 -1.37 11.41
N PHE A 98 8.62 -1.75 10.45
CA PHE A 98 7.21 -2.02 10.66
C PHE A 98 6.96 -3.40 11.25
N TYR A 99 6.22 -3.45 12.36
CA TYR A 99 5.88 -4.69 13.02
C TYR A 99 4.75 -5.42 12.31
N ALA A 100 5.00 -6.66 11.90
CA ALA A 100 3.98 -7.55 11.37
C ALA A 100 3.13 -8.12 12.50
N GLU A 101 1.81 -7.92 12.44
CA GLU A 101 0.89 -8.35 13.49
C GLU A 101 1.02 -9.87 13.74
N MET A 102 1.18 -10.24 15.02
CA MET A 102 0.94 -11.60 15.50
C MET A 102 -0.03 -11.56 16.69
N GLY A 103 -1.29 -11.94 16.45
CA GLY A 103 -2.22 -12.32 17.50
C GLY A 103 -3.03 -11.19 18.16
N GLY A 104 -3.59 -10.26 17.37
CA GLY A 104 -4.58 -9.30 17.85
C GLY A 104 -4.03 -7.93 18.27
N GLN A 105 -2.84 -7.57 17.79
CA GLN A 105 -2.24 -6.24 18.00
C GLN A 105 -2.52 -5.34 16.79
N VAL A 106 -2.59 -4.02 17.00
CA VAL A 106 -2.77 -3.09 15.87
C VAL A 106 -1.47 -3.07 15.05
N ALA A 107 -1.54 -3.43 13.77
CA ALA A 107 -0.41 -3.36 12.85
C ALA A 107 0.10 -1.92 12.71
N ASP A 108 1.40 -1.76 12.44
CA ASP A 108 1.97 -0.43 12.24
C ASP A 108 1.47 0.18 10.92
N HIS A 109 1.12 1.45 10.99
CA HIS A 109 0.82 2.29 9.83
C HIS A 109 1.92 3.32 9.66
N GLY A 110 2.16 3.74 8.42
CA GLY A 110 3.23 4.70 8.17
C GLY A 110 3.38 5.05 6.70
N GLN A 111 4.54 5.57 6.36
CA GLN A 111 4.84 6.18 5.08
C GLN A 111 6.06 5.55 4.43
N ILE A 112 6.03 5.49 3.10
CA ILE A 112 7.13 5.09 2.25
C ILE A 112 7.49 6.30 1.40
N LEU A 113 8.74 6.72 1.49
CA LEU A 113 9.29 7.89 0.84
C LEU A 113 10.33 7.47 -0.20
N ASP A 114 10.42 8.17 -1.32
CA ASP A 114 11.52 8.01 -2.28
C ASP A 114 12.84 8.60 -1.75
N ALA A 115 13.92 8.47 -2.53
CA ALA A 115 15.22 9.05 -2.20
C ALA A 115 15.22 10.59 -2.13
N ALA A 116 14.22 11.25 -2.71
CA ALA A 116 14.04 12.70 -2.64
C ALA A 116 13.15 13.13 -1.45
N GLY A 117 12.61 12.18 -0.69
CA GLY A 117 11.73 12.41 0.45
C GLY A 117 10.27 12.65 0.09
N ASN A 118 9.85 12.33 -1.14
CA ASN A 118 8.45 12.42 -1.55
C ASN A 118 7.68 11.18 -1.08
N LEU A 119 6.45 11.39 -0.63
CA LEU A 119 5.54 10.29 -0.27
C LEU A 119 5.13 9.52 -1.52
N VAL A 120 5.52 8.25 -1.59
CA VAL A 120 5.23 7.35 -2.71
C VAL A 120 4.23 6.26 -2.37
N ALA A 121 4.11 5.88 -1.08
CA ALA A 121 3.06 4.98 -0.63
C ALA A 121 2.77 5.14 0.86
N THR A 122 1.57 4.71 1.28
CA THR A 122 1.13 4.68 2.68
C THR A 122 0.90 3.24 3.11
N VAL A 123 1.52 2.83 4.22
CA VAL A 123 1.37 1.50 4.81
C VAL A 123 0.04 1.43 5.57
N THR A 124 -0.83 0.56 5.11
CA THR A 124 -2.19 0.39 5.65
C THR A 124 -2.34 -0.87 6.48
N ASP A 125 -1.43 -1.84 6.35
CA ASP A 125 -1.45 -3.08 7.13
C ASP A 125 -0.11 -3.80 6.95
N VAL A 126 0.32 -4.57 7.95
CA VAL A 126 1.58 -5.31 7.93
C VAL A 126 1.34 -6.70 8.50
N GLN A 127 1.50 -7.71 7.65
CA GLN A 127 1.27 -9.11 7.98
C GLN A 127 2.52 -9.94 7.78
N LYS A 128 2.55 -11.14 8.35
CA LYS A 128 3.66 -12.08 8.14
C LYS A 128 3.41 -12.91 6.89
N ALA A 129 4.32 -12.83 5.92
CA ALA A 129 4.34 -13.70 4.74
C ALA A 129 4.66 -15.16 5.12
N PRO A 130 4.36 -16.15 4.24
CA PRO A 130 4.59 -17.58 4.52
C PRO A 130 6.03 -17.92 4.93
N ASN A 131 7.03 -17.23 4.37
CA ASN A 131 8.45 -17.42 4.69
C ASN A 131 8.95 -16.50 5.82
N GLY A 132 8.02 -15.84 6.52
CA GLY A 132 8.31 -15.06 7.72
C GLY A 132 8.68 -13.60 7.49
N GLN A 133 8.70 -13.12 6.24
CA GLN A 133 8.94 -11.72 5.92
C GLN A 133 7.76 -10.83 6.33
N ALA A 134 8.03 -9.55 6.53
CA ALA A 134 6.99 -8.54 6.71
C ALA A 134 6.38 -8.16 5.35
N LEU A 135 5.09 -8.42 5.19
CA LEU A 135 4.28 -8.09 4.03
C LEU A 135 3.51 -6.80 4.30
N HIS A 136 3.93 -5.72 3.66
CA HIS A 136 3.34 -4.39 3.83
C HIS A 136 2.24 -4.22 2.80
N THR A 137 0.98 -4.15 3.21
CA THR A 137 -0.10 -3.75 2.32
C THR A 137 -0.16 -2.23 2.28
N VAL A 138 0.01 -1.67 1.09
CA VAL A 138 0.17 -0.23 0.91
C VAL A 138 -0.83 0.32 -0.10
N GLU A 139 -1.15 1.60 0.07
CA GLU A 139 -1.74 2.43 -0.96
C GLU A 139 -0.62 3.19 -1.67
N VAL A 140 -0.40 2.87 -2.94
CA VAL A 140 0.62 3.46 -3.81
C VAL A 140 0.10 4.77 -4.37
N LEU A 141 0.86 5.83 -4.15
CA LEU A 141 0.55 7.21 -4.57
C LEU A 141 1.45 7.67 -5.72
N ALA A 142 2.60 7.02 -5.90
CA ALA A 142 3.54 7.28 -6.98
C ALA A 142 4.31 6.00 -7.36
N PRO A 143 4.96 5.96 -8.55
CA PRO A 143 5.64 4.77 -9.03
C PRO A 143 6.74 4.24 -8.09
N LEU A 144 6.60 2.95 -7.77
CA LEU A 144 7.57 2.13 -7.07
C LEU A 144 8.11 1.08 -8.03
N ALA A 145 9.42 0.86 -8.00
CA ALA A 145 10.08 -0.20 -8.73
C ALA A 145 10.94 -1.08 -7.82
N LEU A 146 10.99 -2.35 -8.18
CA LEU A 146 11.80 -3.38 -7.55
C LEU A 146 13.27 -2.98 -7.56
N ASN A 147 14.00 -3.43 -6.55
CA ASN A 147 15.43 -3.18 -6.36
C ASN A 147 15.85 -1.72 -6.12
N GLN A 148 14.90 -0.81 -5.90
CA GLN A 148 15.20 0.56 -5.47
C GLN A 148 15.17 0.71 -3.95
N GLU A 149 15.85 1.74 -3.45
CA GLU A 149 15.83 2.11 -2.03
C GLU A 149 14.70 3.11 -1.75
N TYR A 150 14.00 2.87 -0.66
CA TYR A 150 12.96 3.75 -0.13
C TYR A 150 13.17 3.95 1.36
N THR A 151 12.69 5.08 1.86
CA THR A 151 12.70 5.37 3.29
C THR A 151 11.37 4.99 3.89
N LEU A 152 11.40 4.05 4.82
CA LEU A 152 10.29 3.56 5.60
C LEU A 152 10.20 4.39 6.88
N ALA A 153 9.03 4.96 7.19
CA ALA A 153 8.80 5.76 8.39
C ALA A 153 7.46 5.40 9.03
N ILE A 154 7.47 5.11 10.33
CA ILE A 154 6.27 4.81 11.14
C ILE A 154 5.80 6.08 11.85
#